data_AF-A0A1H7XIQ0-F1
#
_entry.id   AF-A0A1H7XIQ0-F1
#
_cell.length_a   1.000
_cell.length_b   1.000
_cell.length_c   1.000
_cell.angle_alpha   90.00
_cell.angle_beta   90.00
_cell.angle_gamma   90.00
#
_symmetry.space_group_name_H-M   'P 1'
#
loop_
_entity.id
_entity.type
_entity.pdbx_description
1 polymer ?
#
loop_
_entity_poly.entity_id
_entity_poly.type
_entity_poly.pdbx_seq_one_letter_code
_entity_poly.pdbx_strand_id
1 'polypeptide(L)' 'MTGKEIIGKWKFKNGRAIPDSNCKIIEIMIKHDLIKIGTSKDGWTLRYKAIDGTNWELSYPESHLHGGGPPKLVQIV' A
#
# COMPACT_ATOMS: atom_id res chain seq x y z
N MET A 1 -20.51 -0.69 -0.23
CA MET A 1 -19.76 0.51 0.19
C MET A 1 -18.32 0.27 -0.21
N THR A 2 -17.82 0.97 -1.23
CA THR A 2 -16.44 0.83 -1.70
C THR A 2 -15.61 1.91 -1.00
N GLY A 3 -14.76 1.51 -0.05
CA GLY A 3 -13.74 2.39 0.52
C GLY A 3 -12.75 2.86 -0.55
N LYS A 4 -12.04 3.96 -0.30
CA LYS A 4 -11.03 4.47 -1.24
C LYS A 4 -9.89 3.45 -1.40
N GLU A 5 -9.48 3.19 -2.65
CA GLU A 5 -8.34 2.32 -2.97
C GLU A 5 -7.27 3.09 -3.74
N ILE A 6 -6.01 2.87 -3.38
CA ILE A 6 -4.84 3.40 -4.09
C ILE A 6 -3.96 2.20 -4.42
N ILE A 7 -3.77 1.93 -5.71
CA ILE A 7 -3.02 0.77 -6.20
C ILE A 7 -1.80 1.28 -6.94
N GLY A 8 -0.62 0.99 -6.41
CA GLY A 8 0.65 1.22 -7.08
C GLY A 8 0.84 0.29 -8.27
N LYS A 9 1.63 0.72 -9.26
CA LYS A 9 2.05 -0.13 -10.38
C LYS A 9 3.53 0.05 -10.65
N TRP A 10 4.19 -1.04 -10.99
CA TRP A 10 5.54 -0.99 -11.54
C TRP A 10 5.47 -0.96 -13.05
N LYS A 11 6.11 0.05 -13.64
CA LYS A 11 6.29 0.17 -15.08
C LYS A 11 7.69 -0.33 -15.42
N PHE A 12 7.77 -1.37 -16.23
CA PHE A 12 9.05 -1.90 -16.68
C PHE A 12 9.58 -1.05 -17.83
N LYS A 13 10.75 -0.42 -17.64
CA LYS A 13 11.46 0.33 -18.68
C LYS A 13 12.94 -0.04 -18.63
N ASN A 14 13.48 -0.48 -19.77
CA ASN A 14 14.88 -0.89 -19.91
C ASN A 14 15.29 -1.96 -18.86
N GLY A 15 14.44 -2.97 -18.65
CA GLY A 15 14.69 -4.06 -17.70
C GLY A 15 14.61 -3.67 -16.21
N ARG A 16 14.20 -2.44 -15.89
CA ARG A 16 14.04 -1.95 -14.51
C ARG A 16 12.57 -1.71 -14.20
N ALA A 17 12.16 -2.08 -13.00
CA ALA A 17 10.85 -1.71 -12.45
C ALA A 17 10.89 -0.25 -11.98
N ILE A 18 9.99 0.58 -12.51
CA ILE A 18 9.84 1.99 -12.14
C ILE A 18 8.50 2.15 -11.42
N PRO A 19 8.48 2.60 -10.16
CA PRO A 19 7.23 2.86 -9.44
C PRO A 19 6.47 4.02 -10.08
N ASP A 20 5.15 3.87 -10.20
CA ASP A 20 4.27 4.94 -10.66
C ASP A 20 4.01 5.99 -9.57
N SER A 21 3.17 6.98 -9.88
CA SER A 21 2.80 8.02 -8.93
C SER A 21 2.05 7.47 -7.71
N ASN A 22 1.27 6.40 -7.88
CA ASN A 22 0.51 5.80 -6.79
C ASN A 22 1.42 5.14 -5.77
N CYS A 23 2.49 4.45 -6.21
CA CYS A 23 3.52 3.96 -5.29
C CYS A 23 4.07 5.08 -4.40
N LYS A 24 4.38 6.25 -4.97
CA LYS A 24 4.89 7.40 -4.22
C LYS A 24 3.86 7.98 -3.26
N ILE A 25 2.60 8.08 -3.67
CA ILE A 25 1.50 8.54 -2.80
C ILE A 25 1.37 7.61 -1.60
N ILE A 26 1.35 6.30 -1.81
CA ILE A 26 1.24 5.32 -0.72
C ILE A 26 2.43 5.42 0.23
N GLU A 27 3.65 5.56 -0.28
CA GLU A 27 4.85 5.75 0.53
C GLU A 27 4.77 7.01 1.41
N ILE A 28 4.34 8.14 0.84
CA ILE A 28 4.16 9.40 1.57
C ILE A 28 3.10 9.23 2.67
N MET A 29 1.95 8.64 2.34
CA MET A 29 0.88 8.40 3.32
C MET A 29 1.36 7.52 4.48
N ILE A 30 2.05 6.41 4.19
CA ILE A 30 2.61 5.52 5.21
C ILE A 30 3.60 6.25 6.11
N LYS A 31 4.40 7.16 5.54
CA LYS A 31 5.47 7.86 6.26
C LYS A 31 4.96 9.03 7.10
N HIS A 32 3.94 9.73 6.63
CA HIS A 32 3.54 11.02 7.18
C HIS A 32 2.12 11.04 7.75
N ASP A 33 1.19 10.30 7.16
CA ASP A 33 -0.24 10.43 7.45
C ASP A 33 -0.81 9.24 8.22
N LEU A 34 -0.08 8.12 8.28
CA LEU A 34 -0.57 6.84 8.78
C LEU A 34 0.33 6.28 9.88
N ILE A 35 -0.31 5.79 10.95
CA ILE A 35 0.36 5.10 12.05
C ILE A 35 0.05 3.61 11.94
N LYS A 36 1.08 2.77 11.95
CA LYS A 36 0.90 1.31 11.94
C LYS A 36 0.26 0.87 13.27
N ILE A 37 -0.90 0.23 13.20
CA ILE A 37 -1.65 -0.27 14.36
C ILE A 37 -1.63 -1.79 14.47
N GLY A 38 -1.15 -2.49 13.46
CA GLY A 38 -0.98 -3.93 13.55
C GLY A 38 -0.66 -4.61 12.23
N THR A 39 -0.78 -5.93 12.27
CA THR A 39 -0.66 -6.83 11.12
C THR A 39 -1.87 -7.78 11.17
N SER A 40 -2.36 -8.21 10.01
CA SER A 40 -3.40 -9.24 9.93
C SER A 40 -2.93 -10.57 10.53
N LYS A 41 -3.88 -11.42 10.92
CA LYS A 41 -3.58 -12.73 11.56
C LYS A 41 -2.75 -13.66 10.67
N ASP A 42 -2.91 -13.54 9.36
CA ASP A 42 -2.17 -14.30 8.35
C ASP A 42 -0.81 -13.68 7.99
N GLY A 43 -0.46 -12.51 8.56
CA GLY A 43 0.82 -11.85 8.36
C GLY A 43 0.96 -11.07 7.04
N TRP A 44 -0.01 -11.18 6.12
CA TRP A 44 0.10 -10.67 4.76
C TRP A 44 -0.24 -9.18 4.59
N THR A 45 -1.02 -8.63 5.52
CA THR A 45 -1.55 -7.27 5.41
C THR A 45 -1.15 -6.46 6.64
N LEU A 46 -0.68 -5.24 6.43
CA LEU A 46 -0.41 -4.30 7.52
C LEU A 46 -1.61 -3.39 7.72
N ARG A 47 -1.95 -3.12 8.98
CA ARG A 47 -3.04 -2.22 9.36
C ARG A 47 -2.50 -0.89 9.83
N TYR A 48 -3.11 0.17 9.33
CA TYR A 48 -2.75 1.54 9.60
C TYR A 48 -3.98 2.34 10.04
N LYS A 49 -3.75 3.39 10.81
CA LYS A 49 -4.76 4.37 11.20
C LYS A 49 -4.28 5.77 10.85
N ALA A 50 -5.13 6.53 10.17
CA ALA A 50 -4.91 7.94 9.88
C ALA A 50 -5.31 8.82 11.07
N ILE A 51 -4.84 10.07 11.07
CA ILE A 51 -5.13 11.07 12.10
C ILE A 51 -6.63 11.35 12.22
N ASP A 52 -7.36 11.32 11.10
CA ASP A 52 -8.82 11.50 11.06
C ASP A 52 -9.61 10.29 11.58
N GLY A 53 -8.92 9.23 12.03
CA GLY A 53 -9.51 8.02 12.56
C GLY A 53 -9.80 6.94 11.53
N THR A 54 -9.61 7.21 10.23
CA THR A 54 -9.85 6.22 9.18
C THR A 54 -8.82 5.09 9.22
N ASN A 55 -9.28 3.86 8.99
CA ASN A 55 -8.42 2.67 8.96
C ASN A 55 -8.01 2.36 7.52
N TRP A 56 -6.78 1.91 7.37
CA TRP A 56 -6.20 1.54 6.08
C TRP A 56 -5.48 0.19 6.17
N GLU A 57 -5.61 -0.61 5.13
CA GLU A 57 -4.87 -1.85 4.97
C GLU A 57 -3.88 -1.75 3.80
N LEU A 58 -2.63 -2.10 4.08
CA LEU A 58 -1.54 -2.18 3.11
C LEU A 58 -1.27 -3.63 2.76
N SER A 59 -1.28 -3.94 1.48
CA SER A 59 -0.98 -5.27 0.93
C SER A 59 -0.06 -5.14 -0.30
N TYR A 60 0.50 -6.26 -0.73
CA TYR A 60 1.37 -6.36 -1.91
C TYR A 60 0.81 -7.44 -2.85
N PRO A 61 -0.14 -7.10 -3.74
CA PRO A 61 -0.84 -8.09 -4.58
C PRO A 61 0.10 -8.87 -5.50
N GLU A 62 1.17 -8.23 -5.94
CA GLU A 62 2.18 -8.83 -6.81
C GLU A 62 3.47 -9.14 -6.03
N SER A 63 3.35 -9.59 -4.78
CA SER A 63 4.49 -9.93 -3.91
C SER A 63 5.42 -11.02 -4.46
N HIS A 64 4.93 -11.79 -5.42
CA HIS A 64 5.69 -12.78 -6.18
C HIS A 64 6.74 -12.15 -7.12
N LEU A 65 6.65 -10.84 -7.43
CA LEU A 65 7.65 -10.14 -8.22
C LEU A 65 8.94 -9.94 -7.41
N HIS A 66 10.08 -10.07 -8.07
CA HIS A 66 11.37 -9.81 -7.45
C HIS A 66 11.41 -8.36 -6.91
N GLY A 67 11.59 -8.21 -5.59
CA GLY A 67 11.48 -6.93 -4.88
C GLY A 67 10.15 -6.68 -4.17
N GLY A 68 9.23 -7.65 -4.14
CA GLY A 68 8.01 -7.60 -3.32
C GLY A 68 6.80 -6.91 -3.98
N GLY A 69 6.94 -6.43 -5.23
CA GLY A 69 5.85 -5.85 -6.02
C GLY A 69 5.38 -4.46 -5.55
N PRO A 70 4.49 -3.81 -6.32
CA PRO A 70 3.92 -2.53 -5.94
C PRO A 70 2.95 -2.65 -4.75
N PRO A 71 2.92 -1.65 -3.85
CA PRO A 71 1.99 -1.62 -2.73
C PRO A 71 0.57 -1.28 -3.18
N LYS A 72 -0.41 -1.77 -2.42
CA LYS A 72 -1.82 -1.39 -2.50
C LYS A 72 -2.31 -0.96 -1.11
N LEU A 73 -2.98 0.18 -1.05
CA LEU A 73 -3.60 0.72 0.16
C LEU A 73 -5.13 0.80 0.00
N VAL A 74 -5.87 0.22 0.92
CA VAL A 74 -7.34 0.15 0.91
C VAL A 74 -7.90 0.76 2.19
N GLN A 75 -8.82 1.71 2.07
CA GLN A 75 -9.54 2.26 3.21
C GLN A 75 -10.61 1.27 3.69
N ILE A 76 -10.67 1.03 5.00
CA ILE A 76 -11.65 0.14 5.62
C ILE A 76 -12.62 0.97 6.45
N VAL A 77 -13.90 0.80 6.15
CA VAL A 77 -15.05 1.38 6.86
C VAL A 77 -15.66 0.35 7.79
#